data_AF-A0A956HH76-F1
#
_entry.id   AF-A0A956HH76-F1
#
_cell.length_a   1.000
_cell.length_b   1.000
_cell.length_c   1.000
_cell.angle_alpha   90.00
_cell.angle_beta   90.00
_cell.angle_gamma   90.00
#
_symmetry.space_group_name_H-M   'P 1'
#
loop_
_entity.id
_entity.type
_entity.pdbx_description
1 polymer ?
#
loop_
_entity_poly.entity_id
_entity_poly.type
_entity_poly.pdbx_seq_one_letter_code
_entity_poly.pdbx_strand_id
1 'polypeptide(L)'
;MQAPQNPDVTRRALLSGSLAASTLALGCGPRAGEATPPGDVEALLREWSARAGVLAAARDPAEDAFVLELCAALTQIAPDALPPRTREGYAADGLTSGPVFGDAVFQVIEFQLAPGAIIRAHNHVGYAFVSLGVRGRVMVRHYEVEGEAPAPGADLERSFHVREVASAMLTPGRTSTLTRGRANIHWFQAGPEGATFYDFGVHFPEPGPGPTSFSVLEIAEAPTDARLRIHEARWLGNIYAREQASGDDR
;
A
#
# COMPACT_ATOMS: atom_id res chain seq x y z
N MET A 1 32.69 37.20 51.12
CA MET A 1 33.08 35.79 51.31
C MET A 1 32.30 34.98 50.28
N GLN A 2 33.05 34.31 49.40
CA GLN A 2 32.74 33.50 48.20
C GLN A 2 31.30 33.31 47.69
N ALA A 3 31.12 33.68 46.42
CA ALA A 3 29.99 33.32 45.55
C ALA A 3 30.10 31.87 45.03
N PRO A 4 28.99 31.19 44.72
CA PRO A 4 29.01 29.82 44.20
C PRO A 4 29.49 29.76 42.75
N GLN A 5 30.38 28.80 42.48
CA GLN A 5 31.00 28.55 41.18
C GLN A 5 30.06 27.72 40.27
N ASN A 6 29.91 28.18 39.03
CA ASN A 6 29.26 27.44 37.94
C ASN A 6 30.15 26.25 37.51
N PRO A 7 29.57 25.07 37.24
CA PRO A 7 30.32 23.97 36.64
C PRO A 7 30.60 24.22 35.15
N ASP A 8 31.84 23.93 34.78
CA ASP A 8 32.46 24.05 33.47
C ASP A 8 31.68 23.39 32.33
N VAL A 9 31.41 24.19 31.30
CA VAL A 9 31.03 23.75 29.96
C VAL A 9 32.27 23.20 29.27
N THR A 10 32.45 21.89 29.29
CA THR A 10 33.55 21.24 28.57
C THR A 10 33.27 21.23 27.06
N ARG A 11 33.82 22.24 26.37
CA ARG A 11 34.00 22.22 24.90
C ARG A 11 35.02 21.14 24.54
N ARG A 12 34.57 20.07 23.88
CA ARG A 12 35.44 19.27 23.01
C ARG A 12 35.04 19.52 21.56
N ALA A 13 35.90 20.26 20.87
CA ALA A 13 35.99 20.23 19.43
C ALA A 13 36.60 18.90 19.00
N LEU A 14 36.11 18.35 17.88
CA LEU A 14 36.93 17.84 16.77
C LEU A 14 35.99 17.58 15.57
N LEU A 15 35.92 18.57 14.69
CA LEU A 15 35.65 18.38 13.26
C LEU A 15 36.69 17.42 12.69
N SER A 16 36.28 16.41 11.92
CA SER A 16 36.99 15.80 10.77
C SER A 16 36.41 14.41 10.55
N GLY A 17 35.58 14.23 9.51
CA GLY A 17 35.03 12.92 9.21
C GLY A 17 34.06 12.93 8.03
N SER A 18 34.63 13.15 6.84
CA SER A 18 34.17 12.58 5.56
C SER A 18 32.70 12.76 5.19
N LEU A 19 32.47 13.74 4.30
CA LEU A 19 31.49 13.63 3.21
C LEU A 19 31.79 12.36 2.40
N ALA A 20 31.24 11.23 2.81
CA ALA A 20 31.02 10.10 1.94
C ALA A 20 29.57 10.18 1.48
N ALA A 21 29.38 10.77 0.31
CA ALA A 21 28.16 10.60 -0.46
C ALA A 21 28.00 9.10 -0.73
N SER A 22 27.16 8.43 0.04
CA SER A 22 26.63 7.12 -0.33
C SER A 22 25.64 7.33 -1.47
N THR A 23 26.16 7.57 -2.67
CA THR A 23 25.49 7.17 -3.91
C THR A 23 25.40 5.65 -3.92
N LEU A 24 24.46 5.10 -3.15
CA LEU A 24 23.91 3.79 -3.45
C LEU A 24 22.95 3.97 -4.62
N ALA A 25 23.54 4.08 -5.80
CA ALA A 25 22.90 3.61 -7.01
C ALA A 25 22.77 2.09 -6.91
N LEU A 26 21.76 1.61 -6.17
CA LEU A 26 21.22 0.26 -6.34
C LEU A 26 20.00 0.36 -7.25
N GLY A 27 20.27 0.81 -8.48
CA GLY A 27 19.50 0.36 -9.63
C GLY A 27 19.85 -1.10 -9.88
N CYS A 28 19.31 -2.01 -9.06
CA CYS A 28 19.08 -3.39 -9.49
C CYS A 28 17.91 -3.36 -10.47
N GLY A 29 18.16 -2.86 -11.68
CA GLY A 29 17.33 -3.24 -12.81
C GLY A 29 17.47 -4.76 -12.98
N PRO A 30 16.38 -5.51 -13.16
CA PRO A 30 16.49 -6.92 -13.49
C PRO A 30 17.40 -7.06 -14.72
N ARG A 31 18.32 -8.04 -14.69
CA ARG A 31 18.84 -8.61 -15.94
C ARG A 31 17.63 -8.92 -16.80
N ALA A 32 17.65 -8.54 -18.08
CA ALA A 32 16.63 -8.93 -19.05
C ALA A 32 16.55 -10.46 -19.10
N GLY A 33 15.78 -11.05 -18.18
CA GLY A 33 15.30 -12.40 -18.25
C GLY A 33 14.22 -12.43 -19.32
N GLU A 34 14.13 -13.54 -20.04
CA GLU A 34 13.00 -13.77 -20.94
C GLU A 34 11.70 -13.54 -20.18
N ALA A 35 10.81 -12.73 -20.77
CA ALA A 35 9.51 -12.46 -20.19
C ALA A 35 8.80 -13.78 -19.91
N THR A 36 8.23 -13.92 -18.71
CA THR A 36 7.48 -15.13 -18.33
C THR A 36 6.34 -15.35 -19.34
N PRO A 37 6.30 -16.49 -20.07
CA PRO A 37 5.22 -16.82 -20.98
C PRO A 37 3.83 -16.78 -20.30
N PRO A 38 2.74 -16.42 -21.01
CA PRO A 38 1.40 -16.39 -20.43
C PRO A 38 0.92 -17.70 -19.79
N GLY A 39 1.37 -18.85 -20.31
CA GLY A 39 1.06 -20.17 -19.74
C GLY A 39 1.65 -20.42 -18.35
N ASP A 40 2.63 -19.62 -17.93
CA ASP A 40 3.34 -19.77 -16.66
C ASP A 40 2.76 -18.88 -15.55
N VAL A 41 1.87 -17.94 -15.88
CA VAL A 41 1.29 -17.01 -14.89
C VAL A 41 0.45 -17.74 -13.86
N GLU A 42 -0.42 -18.67 -14.26
CA GLU A 42 -1.26 -19.41 -13.32
C GLU A 42 -0.43 -20.33 -12.40
N ALA A 43 0.64 -20.93 -12.93
CA ALA A 43 1.58 -21.71 -12.13
C ALA A 43 2.33 -20.83 -11.12
N LEU A 44 2.76 -19.65 -11.54
CA LEU A 44 3.37 -18.64 -10.69
C LEU A 44 2.41 -18.19 -9.57
N LEU A 45 1.14 -17.93 -9.88
CA LEU A 45 0.13 -17.57 -8.87
C LEU A 45 -0.07 -18.67 -7.83
N ARG A 46 -0.11 -19.94 -8.26
CA ARG A 46 -0.17 -21.09 -7.35
C ARG A 46 1.06 -21.21 -6.46
N GLU A 47 2.25 -21.00 -7.01
CA GLU A 47 3.49 -20.98 -6.24
C GLU A 47 3.45 -19.89 -5.16
N TRP A 48 3.06 -18.67 -5.53
CA TRP A 48 2.92 -17.57 -4.58
C TRP A 48 1.83 -17.82 -3.54
N SER A 49 0.72 -18.47 -3.91
CA SER A 49 -0.30 -18.94 -2.96
C SER A 49 0.30 -19.87 -1.91
N ALA A 50 1.08 -20.86 -2.33
CA ALA A 50 1.71 -21.80 -1.41
C ALA A 50 2.71 -21.11 -0.47
N ARG A 51 3.51 -20.18 -1.00
CA ARG A 51 4.45 -19.37 -0.22
C ARG A 51 3.73 -18.44 0.76
N ALA A 52 2.63 -17.83 0.35
CA ALA A 52 1.76 -17.02 1.19
C ALA A 52 1.17 -17.85 2.33
N GLY A 53 0.77 -19.09 2.07
CA GLY A 53 0.34 -20.06 3.08
C GLY A 53 1.39 -20.30 4.17
N VAL A 54 2.65 -20.51 3.78
CA VAL A 54 3.77 -20.66 4.73
C VAL A 54 4.00 -19.39 5.53
N LEU A 55 3.96 -18.22 4.86
CA LEU A 55 4.12 -16.92 5.51
C LEU A 55 3.01 -16.65 6.53
N ALA A 56 1.75 -16.85 6.16
CA ALA A 56 0.59 -16.58 7.02
C ALA A 56 0.52 -17.49 8.26
N ALA A 57 1.11 -18.69 8.18
CA ALA A 57 1.22 -19.61 9.29
C ALA A 57 2.42 -19.32 10.22
N ALA A 58 3.34 -18.43 9.82
CA ALA A 58 4.53 -18.12 10.61
C ALA A 58 4.17 -17.25 11.83
N ARG A 59 4.84 -17.52 12.97
CA ARG A 59 4.67 -16.73 14.20
C ARG A 59 5.16 -15.29 14.06
N ASP A 60 6.23 -15.10 13.31
CA ASP A 60 6.85 -13.80 13.02
C ASP A 60 7.11 -13.72 11.50
N PRO A 61 6.08 -13.38 10.71
CA PRO A 61 6.17 -13.41 9.26
C PRO A 61 7.07 -12.28 8.75
N ALA A 62 8.03 -12.62 7.89
CA ALA A 62 8.88 -11.66 7.20
C ALA A 62 8.13 -10.95 6.04
N GLU A 63 7.10 -10.18 6.38
CA GLU A 63 6.18 -9.53 5.44
C GLU A 63 6.90 -8.68 4.39
N ASP A 64 7.81 -7.79 4.82
CA ASP A 64 8.53 -6.91 3.90
C ASP A 64 9.39 -7.71 2.90
N ALA A 65 10.05 -8.78 3.35
CA ALA A 65 10.83 -9.64 2.46
C ALA A 65 9.90 -10.30 1.42
N PHE A 66 8.77 -10.86 1.85
CA PHE A 66 7.81 -11.49 0.96
C PHE A 66 7.27 -10.51 -0.09
N VAL A 67 6.80 -9.32 0.31
CA VAL A 67 6.21 -8.36 -0.64
C VAL A 67 7.26 -7.80 -1.60
N LEU A 68 8.52 -7.67 -1.18
CA LEU A 68 9.61 -7.24 -2.06
C LEU A 68 9.99 -8.32 -3.07
N GLU A 69 10.02 -9.59 -2.66
CA GLU A 69 10.24 -10.72 -3.58
C GLU A 69 9.08 -10.88 -4.56
N LEU A 70 7.84 -10.75 -4.09
CA LEU A 70 6.65 -10.78 -4.94
C LEU A 70 6.67 -9.63 -5.95
N CYS A 71 6.99 -8.42 -5.50
CA CYS A 71 7.21 -7.26 -6.37
C CYS A 71 8.24 -7.56 -7.46
N ALA A 72 9.40 -8.11 -7.10
CA ALA A 72 10.44 -8.46 -8.08
C ALA A 72 9.92 -9.47 -9.12
N ALA A 73 9.21 -10.52 -8.70
CA ALA A 73 8.62 -11.50 -9.61
C ALA A 73 7.55 -10.89 -10.53
N LEU A 74 6.63 -10.10 -9.98
CA LEU A 74 5.52 -9.49 -10.73
C LEU A 74 6.00 -8.51 -11.80
N THR A 75 7.11 -7.81 -11.58
CA THR A 75 7.68 -6.90 -12.59
C THR A 75 8.24 -7.61 -13.83
N GLN A 76 8.38 -8.94 -13.80
CA GLN A 76 8.80 -9.75 -14.96
C GLN A 76 7.63 -10.25 -15.80
N ILE A 77 6.39 -10.11 -15.31
CA ILE A 77 5.19 -10.55 -16.02
C ILE A 77 4.83 -9.49 -17.06
N ALA A 78 4.61 -9.92 -18.30
CA ALA A 78 4.06 -9.04 -19.32
C ALA A 78 2.64 -8.59 -18.90
N PRO A 79 2.32 -7.28 -18.91
CA PRO A 79 1.03 -6.80 -18.40
C PRO A 79 -0.21 -7.48 -19.00
N ASP A 80 -0.14 -7.90 -20.27
CA ASP A 80 -1.18 -8.61 -21.01
C ASP A 80 -1.23 -10.12 -20.75
N ALA A 81 -0.26 -10.68 -20.01
CA ALA A 81 -0.24 -12.07 -19.61
C ALA A 81 -1.10 -12.37 -18.36
N LEU A 82 -1.49 -11.34 -17.60
CA LEU A 82 -2.37 -11.52 -16.44
C LEU A 82 -3.81 -11.82 -16.89
N PRO A 83 -4.48 -12.84 -16.33
CA PRO A 83 -5.87 -13.11 -16.66
C PRO A 83 -6.79 -11.96 -16.20
N PRO A 84 -7.89 -11.70 -16.91
CA PRO A 84 -8.90 -10.75 -16.46
C PRO A 84 -9.64 -11.28 -15.22
N ARG A 85 -10.40 -10.42 -14.53
CA ARG A 85 -11.30 -10.88 -13.46
C ARG A 85 -12.30 -11.93 -13.95
N THR A 86 -12.59 -12.88 -13.08
CA THR A 86 -13.53 -13.99 -13.34
C THR A 86 -15.01 -13.56 -13.22
N ARG A 87 -15.26 -12.51 -12.43
CA ARG A 87 -16.56 -11.88 -12.23
C ARG A 87 -16.37 -10.46 -11.71
N GLU A 88 -17.41 -9.65 -11.80
CA GLU A 88 -17.45 -8.37 -11.09
C GLU A 88 -17.68 -8.60 -9.59
N GLY A 89 -16.97 -7.83 -8.76
CA GLY A 89 -17.06 -7.84 -7.30
C GLY A 89 -17.54 -6.52 -6.72
N TYR A 90 -17.06 -5.39 -7.24
CA TYR A 90 -17.53 -4.05 -6.87
C TYR A 90 -17.61 -3.16 -8.11
N ALA A 91 -18.63 -2.29 -8.16
CA ALA A 91 -18.78 -1.29 -9.20
C ALA A 91 -19.45 -0.01 -8.64
N ALA A 92 -18.72 1.10 -8.59
CA ALA A 92 -19.26 2.42 -8.24
C ALA A 92 -18.27 3.53 -8.62
N ASP A 93 -18.75 4.75 -8.87
CA ASP A 93 -17.92 5.96 -9.05
C ASP A 93 -16.78 5.82 -10.08
N GLY A 94 -17.01 5.07 -11.16
CA GLY A 94 -16.01 4.83 -12.19
C GLY A 94 -14.92 3.81 -11.79
N LEU A 95 -15.06 3.14 -10.65
CA LEU A 95 -14.30 1.96 -10.27
C LEU A 95 -15.11 0.70 -10.58
N THR A 96 -14.47 -0.29 -11.21
CA THR A 96 -14.91 -1.69 -11.17
C THR A 96 -13.77 -2.56 -10.67
N SER A 97 -14.07 -3.59 -9.89
CA SER A 97 -13.08 -4.56 -9.45
C SER A 97 -13.65 -5.97 -9.38
N GLY A 98 -12.77 -6.97 -9.32
CA GLY A 98 -13.21 -8.34 -9.12
C GLY A 98 -12.06 -9.35 -8.98
N PRO A 99 -12.37 -10.56 -8.48
CA PRO A 99 -11.36 -11.58 -8.24
C PRO A 99 -10.85 -12.17 -9.56
N VAL A 100 -9.54 -12.35 -9.62
CA VAL A 100 -8.81 -12.97 -10.74
C VAL A 100 -8.37 -14.37 -10.34
N PHE A 101 -7.78 -14.48 -9.16
CA PHE A 101 -7.27 -15.71 -8.56
C PHE A 101 -7.39 -15.58 -7.04
N GLY A 102 -7.56 -16.69 -6.33
CA GLY A 102 -7.30 -16.67 -4.90
C GLY A 102 -7.88 -17.82 -4.12
N ASP A 103 -7.36 -17.97 -2.92
CA ASP A 103 -7.86 -18.82 -1.85
C ASP A 103 -8.04 -17.99 -0.57
N ALA A 104 -8.11 -18.65 0.59
CA ALA A 104 -8.31 -17.98 1.87
C ALA A 104 -7.11 -17.13 2.33
N VAL A 105 -5.93 -17.34 1.76
CA VAL A 105 -4.65 -16.73 2.19
C VAL A 105 -4.05 -15.85 1.10
N PHE A 106 -4.20 -16.17 -0.18
CA PHE A 106 -3.67 -15.35 -1.27
C PHE A 106 -4.78 -14.93 -2.23
N GLN A 107 -4.85 -13.64 -2.55
CA GLN A 107 -5.89 -13.08 -3.41
C GLN A 107 -5.27 -12.20 -4.48
N VAL A 108 -5.81 -12.29 -5.69
CA VAL A 108 -5.49 -11.40 -6.80
C VAL A 108 -6.77 -10.71 -7.26
N ILE A 109 -6.76 -9.39 -7.23
CA ILE A 109 -7.93 -8.56 -7.53
C ILE A 109 -7.55 -7.62 -8.68
N GLU A 110 -8.32 -7.64 -9.75
CA GLU A 110 -8.22 -6.64 -10.81
C GLU A 110 -9.03 -5.40 -10.41
N PHE A 111 -8.46 -4.22 -10.64
CA PHE A 111 -9.14 -2.92 -10.55
C PHE A 111 -9.08 -2.23 -11.91
N GLN A 112 -10.23 -1.72 -12.36
CA GLN A 112 -10.34 -0.85 -13.52
C GLN A 112 -10.95 0.47 -13.10
N LEU A 113 -10.23 1.55 -13.38
CA LEU A 113 -10.62 2.91 -13.04
C LEU A 113 -10.89 3.71 -14.32
N ALA A 114 -12.03 4.38 -14.37
CA ALA A 114 -12.34 5.39 -15.35
C ALA A 114 -11.40 6.60 -15.22
N PRO A 115 -11.31 7.46 -16.24
CA PRO A 115 -10.58 8.73 -16.18
C PRO A 115 -10.83 9.52 -14.88
N GLY A 116 -9.77 9.80 -14.12
CA GLY A 116 -9.85 10.59 -12.89
C GLY A 116 -10.52 9.91 -11.70
N ALA A 117 -10.99 8.66 -11.84
CA ALA A 117 -11.64 7.93 -10.76
C ALA A 117 -10.69 7.71 -9.57
N ILE A 118 -11.27 7.71 -8.37
CA ILE A 118 -10.53 7.67 -7.11
C ILE A 118 -10.95 6.43 -6.31
N ILE A 119 -9.97 5.70 -5.80
CA ILE A 119 -10.18 4.81 -4.67
C ILE A 119 -9.79 5.59 -3.43
N ARG A 120 -10.79 5.89 -2.58
CA ARG A 120 -10.59 6.75 -1.41
C ARG A 120 -9.57 6.13 -0.46
N ALA A 121 -8.95 6.98 0.35
CA ALA A 121 -7.96 6.53 1.33
C ALA A 121 -8.59 5.47 2.23
N HIS A 122 -7.96 4.31 2.42
CA HIS A 122 -8.50 3.24 3.27
C HIS A 122 -7.36 2.40 3.84
N ASN A 123 -7.65 1.72 4.96
CA ASN A 123 -6.74 0.78 5.60
C ASN A 123 -7.05 -0.68 5.21
N HIS A 124 -6.21 -1.63 5.63
CA HIS A 124 -6.43 -3.07 5.42
C HIS A 124 -6.23 -3.88 6.68
N VAL A 125 -7.22 -4.71 7.02
CA VAL A 125 -7.21 -5.58 8.21
C VAL A 125 -6.55 -6.91 7.86
N GLY A 126 -5.34 -7.13 8.39
CA GLY A 126 -4.66 -8.41 8.20
C GLY A 126 -4.20 -8.67 6.77
N TYR A 127 -3.99 -7.65 5.94
CA TYR A 127 -3.44 -7.83 4.60
C TYR A 127 -2.11 -7.12 4.39
N ALA A 128 -1.25 -7.75 3.58
CA ALA A 128 -0.15 -7.11 2.88
C ALA A 128 -0.42 -7.21 1.37
N PHE A 129 -0.13 -6.15 0.63
CA PHE A 129 -0.42 -6.08 -0.81
C PHE A 129 0.80 -5.64 -1.62
N VAL A 130 0.89 -6.19 -2.83
CA VAL A 130 1.65 -5.61 -3.95
C VAL A 130 0.65 -5.20 -5.01
N SER A 131 0.60 -3.90 -5.32
CA SER A 131 -0.17 -3.37 -6.46
C SER A 131 0.73 -3.31 -7.70
N LEU A 132 0.25 -3.78 -8.85
CA LEU A 132 0.95 -3.77 -10.14
C LEU A 132 0.13 -3.02 -11.19
N GLY A 133 0.69 -1.96 -11.76
CA GLY A 133 0.10 -1.25 -12.90
C GLY A 133 0.18 -2.07 -14.18
N VAL A 134 -0.91 -2.12 -14.95
CA VAL A 134 -1.02 -2.90 -16.20
C VAL A 134 -1.38 -2.02 -17.40
N ARG A 135 -2.27 -1.03 -17.21
CA ARG A 135 -2.71 -0.11 -18.26
C ARG A 135 -2.94 1.28 -17.70
N GLY A 136 -2.66 2.31 -18.50
CA GLY A 136 -2.85 3.70 -18.08
C GLY A 136 -1.88 4.09 -16.97
N ARG A 137 -2.30 5.01 -16.10
CA ARG A 137 -1.50 5.45 -14.95
C ARG A 137 -2.36 5.69 -13.71
N VAL A 138 -1.86 5.28 -12.55
CA VAL A 138 -2.50 5.53 -11.25
C VAL A 138 -1.50 6.18 -10.31
N MET A 139 -1.84 7.34 -9.75
CA MET A 139 -1.12 7.89 -8.62
C MET A 139 -1.54 7.14 -7.37
N VAL A 140 -0.57 6.64 -6.61
CA VAL A 140 -0.77 6.01 -5.31
C VAL A 140 -0.07 6.83 -4.25
N ARG A 141 -0.76 7.10 -3.16
CA ARG A 141 -0.19 7.76 -1.97
C ARG A 141 -0.40 6.88 -0.77
N HIS A 142 0.64 6.76 0.04
CA HIS A 142 0.68 5.97 1.26
C HIS A 142 0.78 6.88 2.46
N TYR A 143 0.03 6.54 3.49
CA TYR A 143 -0.04 7.31 4.72
C TYR A 143 0.20 6.42 5.93
N GLU A 144 0.73 7.02 6.98
CA GLU A 144 0.83 6.43 8.32
C GLU A 144 0.20 7.37 9.33
N VAL A 145 -0.40 6.82 10.39
CA VAL A 145 -0.90 7.61 11.51
C VAL A 145 0.26 8.31 12.20
N GLU A 146 0.14 9.61 12.41
CA GLU A 146 1.11 10.42 13.13
C GLU A 146 0.58 10.68 14.56
N GLY A 147 1.18 10.02 15.55
CA GLY A 147 0.72 10.09 16.94
C GLY A 147 -0.45 9.15 17.24
N GLU A 148 -1.48 9.68 17.89
CA GLU A 148 -2.68 8.91 18.28
C GLU A 148 -3.83 9.11 17.29
N ALA A 149 -4.56 8.03 17.00
CA ALA A 149 -5.80 8.06 16.23
C ALA A 149 -6.89 7.24 16.95
N PRO A 150 -8.19 7.55 16.75
CA PRO A 150 -9.26 6.63 17.11
C PRO A 150 -9.07 5.28 16.40
N ALA A 151 -9.60 4.21 16.99
CA ALA A 151 -9.65 2.92 16.29
C ALA A 151 -10.47 3.06 14.98
N PRO A 152 -10.10 2.39 13.88
CA PRO A 152 -10.83 2.53 12.62
C PRO A 152 -12.31 2.18 12.78
N GLY A 153 -13.19 3.04 12.27
CA GLY A 153 -14.64 2.88 12.41
C GLY A 153 -15.22 3.31 13.77
N ALA A 154 -14.38 3.70 14.73
CA ALA A 154 -14.82 4.31 15.98
C ALA A 154 -14.66 5.84 15.92
N ASP A 155 -15.54 6.55 16.63
CA ASP A 155 -15.47 8.01 16.82
C ASP A 155 -15.24 8.78 15.50
N LEU A 156 -16.17 8.61 14.55
CA LEU A 156 -16.07 9.13 13.17
C LEU A 156 -16.03 10.66 13.05
N GLU A 157 -16.30 11.37 14.15
CA GLU A 157 -16.26 12.82 14.23
C GLU A 157 -14.89 13.34 14.69
N ARG A 158 -14.08 12.50 15.33
CA ARG A 158 -12.75 12.89 15.83
C ARG A 158 -11.72 12.87 14.71
N SER A 159 -11.06 14.01 14.49
CA SER A 159 -9.91 14.10 13.60
C SER A 159 -8.61 13.65 14.26
N PHE A 160 -7.66 13.26 13.42
CA PHE A 160 -6.29 12.89 13.79
C PHE A 160 -5.33 13.24 12.65
N HIS A 161 -4.03 13.03 12.84
CA HIS A 161 -3.03 13.32 11.83
C HIS A 161 -2.53 12.08 11.13
N VAL A 162 -2.32 12.20 9.84
CA VAL A 162 -1.60 11.21 9.02
C VAL A 162 -0.46 11.87 8.28
N ARG A 163 0.63 11.15 8.06
CA ARG A 163 1.79 11.59 7.30
C ARG A 163 1.87 10.84 5.99
N GLU A 164 2.00 11.54 4.87
CA GLU A 164 2.31 10.91 3.59
C GLU A 164 3.75 10.38 3.61
N VAL A 165 3.91 9.06 3.63
CA VAL A 165 5.21 8.40 3.76
C VAL A 165 5.80 8.00 2.42
N ALA A 166 4.96 7.72 1.42
CA ALA A 166 5.40 7.37 0.08
C ALA A 166 4.35 7.75 -0.96
N SER A 167 4.81 7.97 -2.19
CA SER A 167 3.97 8.17 -3.36
C SER A 167 4.59 7.49 -4.57
N ALA A 168 3.78 6.86 -5.42
CA ALA A 168 4.25 6.19 -6.62
C ALA A 168 3.28 6.38 -7.78
N MET A 169 3.80 6.42 -9.00
CA MET A 169 2.99 6.32 -10.21
C MET A 169 3.03 4.88 -10.72
N LEU A 170 1.90 4.18 -10.64
CA LEU A 170 1.71 2.87 -11.25
C LEU A 170 1.44 3.03 -12.73
N THR A 171 2.46 2.81 -13.54
CA THR A 171 2.35 2.58 -15.00
C THR A 171 2.55 1.08 -15.28
N PRO A 172 2.38 0.59 -16.53
CA PRO A 172 2.61 -0.81 -16.84
C PRO A 172 3.97 -1.32 -16.32
N GLY A 173 3.96 -2.41 -15.56
CA GLY A 173 5.16 -3.03 -14.97
C GLY A 173 5.72 -2.32 -13.72
N ARG A 174 5.07 -1.26 -13.22
CA ARG A 174 5.45 -0.58 -11.98
C ARG A 174 4.61 -1.07 -10.82
N THR A 175 5.21 -1.13 -9.64
CA THR A 175 4.59 -1.68 -8.44
C THR A 175 4.59 -0.70 -7.28
N SER A 176 3.74 -0.98 -6.31
CA SER A 176 3.64 -0.31 -5.01
C SER A 176 3.34 -1.36 -3.94
N THR A 177 3.81 -1.18 -2.71
CA THR A 177 3.64 -2.19 -1.65
C THR A 177 3.20 -1.59 -0.32
N LEU A 178 2.41 -2.37 0.41
CA LEU A 178 2.06 -2.13 1.80
C LEU A 178 2.11 -3.43 2.58
N THR A 179 2.28 -3.32 3.90
CA THR A 179 2.20 -4.45 4.83
C THR A 179 1.19 -4.15 5.93
N ARG A 180 1.01 -5.07 6.88
CA ARG A 180 0.15 -4.80 8.05
C ARG A 180 0.72 -3.68 8.92
N GLY A 181 2.06 -3.58 9.01
CA GLY A 181 2.75 -2.62 9.88
C GLY A 181 3.29 -1.36 9.19
N ARG A 182 3.32 -1.30 7.85
CA ARG A 182 3.90 -0.19 7.08
C ARG A 182 2.97 0.23 5.96
N ALA A 183 2.78 1.54 5.81
CA ALA A 183 2.02 2.12 4.68
C ALA A 183 0.63 1.50 4.48
N ASN A 184 -0.02 1.07 5.57
CA ASN A 184 -1.29 0.32 5.50
C ASN A 184 -2.47 1.17 5.00
N ILE A 185 -2.36 2.50 5.04
CA ILE A 185 -3.35 3.43 4.52
C ILE A 185 -2.90 3.90 3.14
N HIS A 186 -3.74 3.71 2.12
CA HIS A 186 -3.41 4.14 0.76
C HIS A 186 -4.60 4.71 -0.01
N TRP A 187 -4.29 5.53 -1.00
CA TRP A 187 -5.24 6.23 -1.87
C TRP A 187 -4.79 6.10 -3.32
N PHE A 188 -5.73 5.92 -4.24
CA PHE A 188 -5.46 5.79 -5.68
C PHE A 188 -6.24 6.83 -6.46
N GLN A 189 -5.62 7.39 -7.49
CA GLN A 189 -6.31 8.18 -8.51
C GLN A 189 -5.81 7.84 -9.90
N ALA A 190 -6.74 7.50 -10.78
CA ALA A 190 -6.42 7.28 -12.19
C ALA A 190 -6.11 8.58 -12.93
N GLY A 191 -5.21 8.48 -13.90
CA GLY A 191 -4.95 9.55 -14.85
C GLY A 191 -6.13 9.81 -15.81
N PRO A 192 -5.93 10.71 -16.78
CA PRO A 192 -6.97 11.13 -17.73
C PRO A 192 -7.46 10.01 -18.67
N GLU A 193 -6.69 8.93 -18.82
CA GLU A 193 -7.07 7.80 -19.70
C GLU A 193 -7.72 6.64 -18.93
N GLY A 194 -7.94 6.83 -17.63
CA GLY A 194 -8.24 5.75 -16.71
C GLY A 194 -7.01 4.85 -16.49
N ALA A 195 -7.23 3.72 -15.84
CA ALA A 195 -6.19 2.75 -15.58
C ALA A 195 -6.73 1.35 -15.29
N THR A 196 -5.84 0.37 -15.41
CA THR A 196 -6.03 -0.99 -14.89
C THR A 196 -4.80 -1.36 -14.05
N PHE A 197 -5.02 -1.89 -12.86
CA PHE A 197 -3.98 -2.43 -12.00
C PHE A 197 -4.49 -3.66 -11.24
N TYR A 198 -3.58 -4.45 -10.69
CA TYR A 198 -3.89 -5.65 -9.93
C TYR A 198 -3.32 -5.53 -8.53
N ASP A 199 -4.07 -5.93 -7.51
CA ASP A 199 -3.54 -6.14 -6.17
C ASP A 199 -3.32 -7.63 -5.94
N PHE A 200 -2.14 -7.96 -5.42
CA PHE A 200 -1.75 -9.30 -5.00
C PHE A 200 -1.59 -9.29 -3.49
N GLY A 201 -2.56 -9.88 -2.79
CA GLY A 201 -2.72 -9.79 -1.34
C GLY A 201 -2.41 -11.09 -0.65
N VAL A 202 -1.70 -11.01 0.48
CA VAL A 202 -1.65 -12.08 1.47
C VAL A 202 -2.54 -11.69 2.65
N HIS A 203 -3.46 -12.57 3.02
CA HIS A 203 -4.28 -12.46 4.20
C HIS A 203 -3.65 -13.22 5.37
N PHE A 204 -3.56 -12.54 6.51
CA PHE A 204 -3.14 -13.07 7.78
C PHE A 204 -4.37 -13.15 8.70
N PRO A 205 -4.76 -14.34 9.17
CA PRO A 205 -5.92 -14.49 10.06
C PRO A 205 -5.85 -13.64 11.32
N GLU A 206 -4.65 -13.49 11.87
CA GLU A 206 -4.36 -12.56 12.95
C GLU A 206 -3.95 -11.21 12.35
N PRO A 207 -4.60 -10.09 12.71
CA PRO A 207 -4.27 -8.77 12.16
C PRO A 207 -2.86 -8.29 12.56
N GLY A 208 -2.26 -8.89 13.59
CA GLY A 208 -0.89 -8.59 14.02
C GLY A 208 -0.73 -7.12 14.42
N PRO A 209 0.31 -6.41 13.94
CA PRO A 209 0.53 -5.00 14.25
C PRO A 209 -0.42 -4.05 13.49
N GLY A 210 -1.25 -4.58 12.59
CA GLY A 210 -2.16 -3.80 11.75
C GLY A 210 -3.47 -3.43 12.44
N PRO A 211 -4.36 -2.72 11.72
CA PRO A 211 -5.68 -2.37 12.24
C PRO A 211 -6.54 -3.62 12.43
N THR A 212 -7.46 -3.57 13.40
CA THR A 212 -8.41 -4.65 13.71
C THR A 212 -9.77 -4.48 13.01
N SER A 213 -9.99 -3.36 12.35
CA SER A 213 -11.22 -3.02 11.64
C SER A 213 -10.94 -2.20 10.38
N PHE A 214 -11.80 -2.36 9.38
CA PHE A 214 -11.71 -1.63 8.11
C PHE A 214 -12.41 -0.28 8.20
N SER A 215 -11.81 0.74 7.61
CA SER A 215 -12.41 2.06 7.43
C SER A 215 -11.81 2.78 6.23
N VAL A 216 -12.66 3.54 5.54
CA VAL A 216 -12.22 4.60 4.65
C VAL A 216 -11.84 5.83 5.49
N LEU A 217 -10.95 6.66 4.97
CA LEU A 217 -10.55 7.95 5.51
C LEU A 217 -10.95 9.06 4.58
N GLU A 218 -11.35 10.18 5.18
CA GLU A 218 -11.21 11.49 4.57
C GLU A 218 -9.87 12.07 5.01
N ILE A 219 -9.06 12.53 4.06
CA ILE A 219 -7.78 13.20 4.32
C ILE A 219 -7.86 14.59 3.71
N ALA A 220 -7.54 15.62 4.49
CA ALA A 220 -7.53 17.00 4.03
C ALA A 220 -6.52 17.19 2.89
N GLU A 221 -6.94 17.86 1.82
CA GLU A 221 -6.10 18.10 0.64
C GLU A 221 -4.85 18.92 0.97
N ALA A 222 -5.01 19.97 1.78
CA ALA A 222 -3.91 20.80 2.24
C ALA A 222 -3.24 20.17 3.49
N PRO A 223 -1.92 20.02 3.49
CA PRO A 223 -1.21 19.54 4.68
C PRO A 223 -1.21 20.60 5.78
N THR A 224 -1.36 20.17 7.04
CA THR A 224 -1.14 20.99 8.23
C THR A 224 0.34 21.33 8.44
N ASP A 225 1.24 20.44 8.00
CA ASP A 225 2.68 20.71 7.82
C ASP A 225 3.13 20.22 6.44
N ALA A 226 3.34 21.17 5.51
CA ALA A 226 3.76 20.86 4.15
C ALA A 226 5.17 20.25 4.04
N ARG A 227 6.07 20.60 4.97
CA ARG A 227 7.45 20.08 4.97
C ARG A 227 7.48 18.62 5.39
N LEU A 228 6.66 18.26 6.37
CA LEU A 228 6.53 16.89 6.85
C LEU A 228 5.47 16.08 6.11
N ARG A 229 4.66 16.73 5.25
CA ARG A 229 3.50 16.16 4.55
C ARG A 229 2.52 15.54 5.54
N ILE A 230 2.21 16.27 6.60
CA ILE A 230 1.22 15.88 7.62
C ILE A 230 -0.11 16.50 7.22
N HIS A 231 -1.16 15.69 7.25
CA HIS A 231 -2.53 16.06 6.91
C HIS A 231 -3.46 15.74 8.08
N GLU A 232 -4.51 16.54 8.23
CA GLU A 232 -5.64 16.16 9.07
C GLU A 232 -6.47 15.08 8.34
N ALA A 233 -6.97 14.11 9.10
CA ALA A 233 -7.80 13.02 8.59
C ALA A 233 -8.89 12.64 9.60
N ARG A 234 -9.93 11.95 9.11
CA ARG A 234 -10.95 11.30 9.94
C ARG A 234 -11.41 9.98 9.34
N TRP A 235 -11.85 9.06 10.20
CA TRP A 235 -12.46 7.81 9.76
C TRP A 235 -13.87 8.03 9.26
N LEU A 236 -14.26 7.33 8.19
CA LEU A 236 -15.62 7.34 7.64
C LEU A 236 -16.38 6.02 7.87
N GLY A 237 -15.72 5.01 8.44
CA GLY A 237 -16.21 3.64 8.53
C GLY A 237 -16.18 2.90 7.18
N ASN A 238 -16.84 1.74 7.11
CA ASN A 238 -16.93 0.94 5.89
C ASN A 238 -18.05 1.48 4.98
N ILE A 239 -17.77 2.55 4.23
CA ILE A 239 -18.73 3.12 3.28
C ILE A 239 -18.98 2.19 2.08
N TYR A 240 -18.00 1.39 1.67
CA TYR A 240 -18.14 0.48 0.53
C TYR A 240 -19.20 -0.61 0.78
N ALA A 241 -19.25 -1.16 2.00
CA ALA A 241 -20.30 -2.13 2.37
C ALA A 241 -21.71 -1.49 2.36
N ARG A 242 -21.82 -0.21 2.73
CA ARG A 242 -23.10 0.52 2.70
C ARG A 242 -23.57 0.80 1.27
N GLU A 243 -22.64 1.18 0.40
CA GLU A 243 -22.91 1.43 -1.02
C GLU A 243 -23.38 0.16 -1.73
N GLN A 244 -22.71 -0.97 -1.50
CA GLN A 244 -23.13 -2.28 -2.04
C GLN A 244 -24.55 -2.65 -1.59
N ALA A 245 -24.86 -2.52 -0.29
CA ALA A 245 -26.19 -2.83 0.23
C ALA A 245 -27.31 -1.94 -0.36
N SER A 246 -27.00 -0.71 -0.76
CA SER A 246 -27.96 0.21 -1.36
C SER A 246 -28.19 0.01 -2.87
N GLY A 247 -27.33 -0.77 -3.53
CA GLY A 247 -27.38 -1.05 -4.96
C GLY A 247 -28.33 -2.18 -5.35
N ASP A 248 -28.70 -3.05 -4.42
CA ASP A 248 -29.57 -4.22 -4.65
C ASP A 248 -31.08 -3.90 -4.73
N ASP A 249 -31.46 -2.62 -4.52
CA ASP A 249 -32.86 -2.15 -4.55
C ASP A 249 -33.26 -1.50 -5.90
N ARG A 250 -32.55 -1.77 -7.00
CA ARG A 250 -32.87 -1.20 -8.34
C ARG A 250 -33.08 -2.24 -9.43
#